data_AF-A0A450W8F6-F1
#
_entry.id   AF-A0A450W8F6-F1
#
_cell.length_a   1.000
_cell.length_b   1.000
_cell.length_c   1.000
_cell.angle_alpha   90.00
_cell.angle_beta   90.00
_cell.angle_gamma   90.00
#
_symmetry.space_group_name_H-M   'P 1'
#
loop_
_entity.id
_entity.type
_entity.pdbx_description
1 polymer ?
#
loop_
_entity_poly.entity_id
_entity_poly.type
_entity_poly.pdbx_seq_one_letter_code
_entity_poly.pdbx_strand_id
1 'polypeptide(L)'
;MNKRWQCHGRHILDAIAKIRRIQARGDLCRDEVLYDAALRNLQTLSEATQRLPTEKKADYPGIPWREISGFRNVLVHNYLGDIDPLTVVAVIDNLFISRSALQMDQVLMVLY
;
A
#
# COMPACT_ATOMS: atom_id res chain seq x y z
N MET A 1 -13.69 -22.92 7.03
CA MET A 1 -12.28 -22.48 7.12
C MET A 1 -12.25 -20.99 7.35
N ASN A 2 -11.79 -20.54 8.51
CA ASN A 2 -11.81 -19.14 8.90
C ASN A 2 -10.85 -18.37 7.97
N LYS A 3 -11.39 -17.49 7.11
CA LYS A 3 -10.69 -16.86 5.98
C LYS A 3 -9.73 -15.77 6.50
N ARG A 4 -8.68 -16.15 7.22
CA ARG A 4 -7.68 -15.23 7.81
C ARG A 4 -7.08 -14.25 6.79
N TRP A 5 -7.04 -14.60 5.50
CA TRP A 5 -6.57 -13.70 4.45
C TRP A 5 -7.48 -12.46 4.23
N GLN A 6 -8.76 -12.52 4.60
CA GLN A 6 -9.70 -11.40 4.44
C GLN A 6 -9.28 -10.18 5.27
N CYS A 7 -8.74 -10.39 6.48
CA CYS A 7 -8.25 -9.27 7.28
C CYS A 7 -7.04 -8.60 6.61
N HIS A 8 -6.17 -9.35 5.95
CA HIS A 8 -5.05 -8.81 5.18
C HIS A 8 -5.53 -8.03 3.95
N GLY A 9 -6.48 -8.59 3.20
CA GLY A 9 -7.14 -7.88 2.10
C GLY A 9 -7.79 -6.56 2.56
N ARG A 10 -8.43 -6.57 3.74
CA ARG A 10 -9.01 -5.35 4.31
C ARG A 10 -7.96 -4.32 4.71
N HIS A 11 -6.87 -4.74 5.37
CA HIS A 11 -5.77 -3.85 5.72
C HIS A 11 -5.11 -3.21 4.48
N ILE A 12 -4.98 -3.96 3.39
CA ILE A 12 -4.49 -3.45 2.09
C ILE A 12 -5.40 -2.30 1.61
N LEU A 13 -6.72 -2.54 1.55
CA LEU A 13 -7.68 -1.52 1.11
C LEU A 13 -7.69 -0.29 2.02
N ASP A 14 -7.72 -0.49 3.34
CA ASP A 14 -7.74 0.61 4.31
C ASP A 14 -6.45 1.44 4.22
N ALA A 15 -5.29 0.81 4.02
CA ALA A 15 -4.01 1.51 3.84
C ALA A 15 -4.00 2.32 2.53
N ILE A 16 -4.47 1.75 1.42
CA ILE A 16 -4.60 2.45 0.14
C ILE A 16 -5.51 3.67 0.27
N ALA A 17 -6.68 3.51 0.89
CA ALA A 17 -7.62 4.59 1.09
C ALA A 17 -7.04 5.71 1.95
N LYS A 18 -6.26 5.38 2.99
CA LYS A 18 -5.57 6.36 3.83
C LYS A 18 -4.48 7.11 3.05
N ILE A 19 -3.64 6.41 2.29
CA ILE A 19 -2.59 7.04 1.48
C ILE A 19 -3.18 8.06 0.50
N ARG A 20 -4.28 7.70 -0.18
CA ARG A 20 -4.99 8.64 -1.08
C ARG A 20 -5.49 9.89 -0.35
N ARG A 21 -6.06 9.75 0.85
CA ARG A 21 -6.52 10.89 1.67
C ARG A 21 -5.36 11.76 2.14
N ILE A 22 -4.20 11.16 2.44
CA ILE A 22 -2.98 11.87 2.82
C ILE A 22 -2.47 12.71 1.65
N GLN A 23 -2.36 12.13 0.45
CA GLN A 23 -1.98 12.87 -0.77
C GLN A 23 -2.95 14.03 -1.07
N ALA A 24 -4.25 13.80 -0.90
CA ALA A 24 -5.26 14.83 -1.12
C ALA A 24 -5.20 15.98 -0.09
N ARG A 25 -4.56 15.76 1.07
CA ARG A 25 -4.49 16.74 2.15
C ARG A 25 -3.34 17.73 1.99
N GLY A 26 -2.26 17.36 1.30
CA GLY A 26 -1.12 18.23 1.10
C GLY A 26 0.11 17.53 0.52
N ASP A 27 1.19 18.30 0.40
CA ASP A 27 2.46 17.84 -0.16
C ASP A 27 3.32 17.15 0.91
N LEU A 28 3.58 15.85 0.72
CA LEU A 28 4.41 15.04 1.61
C LEU A 28 5.85 15.55 1.69
N CYS A 29 6.35 16.28 0.69
CA CYS A 29 7.69 16.84 0.71
C CYS A 29 7.81 18.10 1.59
N ARG A 30 6.67 18.64 2.05
CA ARG A 30 6.61 19.91 2.78
C ARG A 30 5.96 19.79 4.16
N ASP A 31 5.42 18.62 4.49
CA ASP A 31 4.74 18.34 5.74
C ASP A 31 5.19 16.98 6.28
N GLU A 32 6.00 17.01 7.34
CA GLU A 32 6.56 15.84 8.01
C GLU A 32 5.47 14.92 8.57
N VAL A 33 4.34 15.47 9.02
CA VAL A 33 3.22 14.67 9.55
C VAL A 33 2.54 13.90 8.43
N LEU A 34 2.36 14.51 7.26
CA LEU A 34 1.82 13.82 6.09
C LEU A 34 2.80 12.76 5.58
N TYR A 35 4.09 13.07 5.56
CA TYR A 35 5.16 12.13 5.22
C TYR A 35 5.15 10.90 6.12
N ASP A 36 5.20 11.08 7.44
CA ASP A 36 5.21 9.99 8.42
C ASP A 36 3.93 9.15 8.35
N ALA A 37 2.78 9.81 8.20
CA ALA A 37 1.51 9.13 8.02
C ALA A 37 1.51 8.27 6.75
N ALA A 38 2.04 8.77 5.63
CA ALA A 38 2.15 8.01 4.39
C ALA A 38 3.09 6.82 4.55
N LEU A 39 4.25 7.04 5.14
CA LEU A 39 5.26 6.01 5.41
C LEU A 39 4.69 4.86 6.23
N ARG A 40 3.96 5.18 7.30
CA ARG A 40 3.31 4.17 8.17
C ARG A 40 2.26 3.35 7.42
N ASN A 41 1.49 3.98 6.53
CA ASN A 41 0.50 3.25 5.76
C ASN A 41 1.13 2.38 4.66
N LEU A 42 2.24 2.82 4.07
CA LEU A 42 3.02 1.99 3.13
C LEU A 42 3.62 0.76 3.84
N GLN A 43 4.16 0.90 5.05
CA GLN A 43 4.60 -0.24 5.87
C GLN A 43 3.46 -1.25 6.08
N THR A 44 2.30 -0.74 6.46
CA THR A 44 1.10 -1.57 6.69
C THR A 44 0.68 -2.30 5.42
N LEU A 45 0.70 -1.60 4.28
CA LEU A 45 0.38 -2.15 2.96
C LEU A 45 1.34 -3.28 2.55
N SER A 46 2.66 -3.06 2.69
CA SER A 46 3.67 -4.08 2.40
C SER A 46 3.50 -5.33 3.26
N GLU A 47 3.31 -5.15 4.56
CA GLU A 47 3.18 -6.20 5.56
C GLU A 47 1.90 -7.04 5.36
N ALA A 48 0.79 -6.38 5.01
CA ALA A 48 -0.47 -7.06 4.67
C ALA A 48 -0.38 -7.82 3.34
N THR A 49 0.30 -7.24 2.34
CA THR A 49 0.53 -7.87 1.04
C THR A 49 1.35 -9.15 1.17
N GLN A 50 2.38 -9.18 2.01
CA GLN A 50 3.19 -10.39 2.23
C GLN A 50 2.35 -11.56 2.77
N ARG A 51 1.35 -11.28 3.62
CA ARG A 51 0.46 -12.29 4.19
C ARG A 51 -0.69 -12.74 3.29
N LEU A 52 -0.89 -12.07 2.15
CA LEU A 52 -1.90 -12.48 1.19
C LEU A 52 -1.42 -13.76 0.45
N PRO A 53 -2.23 -14.83 0.38
CA PRO A 53 -1.88 -16.05 -0.35
C PRO A 53 -1.58 -15.77 -1.83
N THR A 54 -0.67 -16.55 -2.41
CA THR A 54 -0.28 -16.40 -3.83
C THR A 54 -1.47 -16.55 -4.78
N GLU A 55 -2.38 -17.47 -4.50
CA GLU A 55 -3.63 -17.64 -5.27
C GLU A 55 -4.46 -16.35 -5.29
N LYS A 56 -4.53 -15.64 -4.16
CA LYS A 56 -5.25 -14.36 -4.05
C LYS A 56 -4.52 -13.19 -4.69
N LYS A 57 -3.20 -13.24 -4.78
CA LYS A 57 -2.43 -12.30 -5.60
C LYS A 57 -2.66 -12.55 -7.09
N ALA A 58 -2.75 -13.81 -7.50
CA ALA A 58 -2.99 -14.21 -8.88
C ALA A 58 -4.38 -13.77 -9.40
N ASP A 59 -5.37 -13.63 -8.52
CA ASP A 59 -6.68 -13.04 -8.84
C ASP A 59 -6.58 -11.57 -9.32
N TYR A 60 -5.48 -10.86 -9.02
CA TYR A 60 -5.25 -9.46 -9.39
C TYR A 60 -3.84 -9.26 -9.98
N PRO A 61 -3.56 -9.74 -11.20
CA PRO A 61 -2.22 -9.69 -11.79
C PRO A 61 -1.76 -8.27 -12.16
N GLY A 62 -2.69 -7.32 -12.28
CA GLY A 62 -2.38 -5.91 -12.54
C GLY A 62 -1.85 -5.13 -11.33
N ILE A 63 -1.76 -5.77 -10.16
CA ILE A 63 -1.17 -5.16 -8.96
C ILE A 63 0.28 -5.63 -8.85
N PRO A 64 1.27 -4.73 -8.71
CA PRO A 64 2.68 -5.09 -8.62
C PRO A 64 3.04 -5.64 -7.22
N TRP A 65 2.49 -6.81 -6.87
CA TRP A 65 2.58 -7.40 -5.53
C TRP A 65 4.01 -7.58 -5.01
N ARG A 66 4.96 -7.92 -5.89
CA ARG A 66 6.38 -8.09 -5.52
C ARG A 66 7.02 -6.76 -5.13
N GLU A 67 6.71 -5.69 -5.85
CA GLU A 67 7.24 -4.36 -5.58
C GLU A 67 6.67 -3.83 -4.25
N ILE A 68 5.35 -3.97 -4.05
CA ILE A 68 4.69 -3.61 -2.79
C ILE A 68 5.30 -4.37 -1.60
N SER A 69 5.50 -5.68 -1.75
CA SER A 69 6.08 -6.52 -0.68
C SER A 69 7.55 -6.19 -0.43
N GLY A 70 8.30 -5.82 -1.48
CA GLY A 70 9.71 -5.47 -1.45
C GLY A 70 9.99 -4.11 -0.83
N PHE A 71 9.01 -3.19 -0.83
CA PHE A 71 9.14 -1.86 -0.24
C PHE A 71 9.52 -1.91 1.26
N ARG A 72 9.06 -2.93 2.00
CA ARG A 72 9.49 -3.15 3.40
C ARG A 72 11.01 -3.24 3.54
N ASN A 73 11.73 -3.82 2.57
CA ASN A 73 13.18 -3.91 2.64
C ASN A 73 13.83 -2.53 2.46
N VAL A 74 13.29 -1.69 1.57
CA VAL A 74 13.72 -0.28 1.44
C VAL A 74 13.51 0.47 2.75
N LEU A 75 12.36 0.28 3.39
CA LEU A 75 12.02 0.92 4.67
C LEU A 75 12.89 0.45 5.84
N VAL A 76 13.22 -0.83 5.91
CA VAL A 76 14.01 -1.41 7.02
C VAL A 76 15.51 -1.15 6.85
N HIS A 77 16.02 -1.10 5.62
CA HIS A 77 17.44 -0.83 5.38
C HIS A 77 17.79 0.67 5.48
N ASN A 78 16.83 1.58 5.31
CA ASN A 78 17.01 3.03 5.51
C ASN A 78 16.42 3.56 6.84
N TYR A 79 16.19 2.68 7.82
CA TYR A 79 15.55 2.97 9.12
C TYR A 79 16.30 4.01 10.00
N LEU A 80 17.46 4.51 9.57
CA LEU A 80 18.28 5.47 10.33
C LEU A 80 18.25 6.92 9.81
N GLY A 81 17.28 7.31 8.97
CA GLY A 81 16.85 8.73 8.98
C GLY A 81 16.33 9.34 7.69
N ASP A 82 16.78 8.91 6.50
CA ASP A 82 16.59 9.74 5.31
C ASP A 82 16.10 8.91 4.11
N ILE A 83 14.81 8.53 4.11
CA ILE A 83 14.16 8.24 2.83
C ILE A 83 13.70 9.56 2.27
N ASP A 84 14.28 9.95 1.14
CA ASP A 84 13.88 11.15 0.42
C ASP A 84 12.34 11.15 0.20
N PRO A 85 11.60 12.18 0.66
CA PRO A 85 10.17 12.29 0.42
C PRO A 85 9.77 12.13 -1.05
N LEU A 86 10.62 12.56 -2.00
CA LEU A 86 10.37 12.35 -3.43
C LEU A 86 10.38 10.86 -3.81
N THR A 87 11.22 10.05 -3.17
CA THR A 87 11.22 8.59 -3.34
C THR A 87 9.90 8.00 -2.83
N VAL A 88 9.39 8.48 -1.70
CA VAL A 88 8.10 8.03 -1.16
C VAL A 88 6.95 8.40 -2.10
N VAL A 89 6.94 9.64 -2.60
CA VAL A 89 5.94 10.10 -3.59
C VAL A 89 6.01 9.25 -4.87
N ALA A 90 7.20 9.01 -5.41
CA ALA A 90 7.38 8.18 -6.60
C ALA A 90 6.89 6.74 -6.40
N VAL A 91 7.11 6.16 -5.23
CA VAL A 91 6.57 4.83 -4.89
C VAL A 91 5.06 4.85 -4.85
N ILE A 92 4.48 5.82 -4.14
CA ILE A 92 3.02 6.01 -4.08
C ILE A 92 2.45 6.14 -5.50
N ASP A 93 3.02 6.99 -6.33
CA ASP A 93 2.53 7.19 -7.70
C ASP A 93 2.65 5.91 -8.54
N ASN A 94 3.77 5.19 -8.49
CA ASN A 94 3.93 3.91 -9.20
C ASN A 94 2.92 2.86 -8.75
N LEU A 95 2.54 2.84 -7.47
CA LEU A 95 1.52 1.95 -6.93
C LEU A 95 0.10 2.31 -7.42
N PHE A 96 -0.17 3.58 -7.70
CA PHE A 96 -1.51 4.07 -8.02
C PHE A 96 -1.72 4.48 -9.49
N ILE A 97 -0.66 4.54 -10.31
CA ILE A 97 -0.73 4.75 -11.77
C ILE A 97 -1.44 3.59 -12.47
N SER A 98 -1.39 2.38 -11.91
CA SER A 98 -2.16 1.24 -12.43
C SER A 98 -3.58 1.28 -11.85
N ARG A 99 -4.59 1.44 -12.72
CA ARG A 99 -6.05 1.35 -12.46
C ARG A 99 -6.53 0.13 -11.62
N SER A 100 -5.63 -0.80 -11.26
CA SER A 100 -5.91 -2.06 -10.58
C SER A 100 -6.34 -1.93 -9.12
N ALA A 101 -5.95 -0.87 -8.40
CA ALA A 101 -6.46 -0.62 -7.04
C ALA A 101 -7.99 -0.34 -7.01
N LEU A 102 -8.57 0.18 -8.10
CA LEU A 102 -10.02 0.37 -8.24
C LEU A 102 -10.77 -0.96 -8.49
N GLN A 103 -10.12 -1.97 -9.06
CA GLN A 103 -10.73 -3.29 -9.26
C GLN A 103 -10.90 -4.05 -7.94
N MET A 104 -10.00 -3.85 -6.98
CA MET A 104 -10.11 -4.50 -5.66
C MET A 104 -11.23 -3.88 -4.81
N ASP A 105 -11.51 -2.57 -4.99
CA ASP A 105 -12.69 -1.90 -4.42
C ASP A 105 -14.01 -2.48 -4.98
N GLN A 106 -14.06 -2.78 -6.28
CA GLN A 106 -15.25 -3.39 -6.91
C GLN A 106 -15.47 -4.85 -6.50
N VAL A 107 -14.43 -5.68 -6.37
CA VAL A 107 -14.59 -7.11 -6.05
C VAL A 107 -15.06 -7.36 -4.61
N LEU A 108 -14.72 -6.49 -3.66
CA LEU A 108 -15.14 -6.64 -2.27
C LEU A 108 -16.50 -5.99 -1.97
N MET A 109 -17.00 -5.07 -2.80
CA MET A 109 -18.37 -4.56 -2.72
C MET A 109 -19.45 -5.59 -3.11
N VAL A 110 -19.10 -6.64 -3.86
CA VAL A 110 -20.05 -7.71 -4.25
C VAL A 110 -20.03 -8.89 -3.26
N LEU A 111 -19.11 -8.88 -2.30
CA LEU A 111 -18.99 -9.91 -1.26
C LEU A 111 -19.63 -9.51 0.09
N TYR A 112 -20.38 -8.41 0.09
CA TYR A 112 -21.28 -7.91 1.13
C TYR A 112 -22.60 -7.44 0.50
#